data_AF-A0A497SS54-F1
#
_entry.id   AF-A0A497SS54-F1
#
_cell.length_a   1.000
_cell.length_b   1.000
_cell.length_c   1.000
_cell.angle_alpha   90.00
_cell.angle_beta   90.00
_cell.angle_gamma   90.00
#
_symmetry.space_group_name_H-M   'P 1'
#
loop_
_entity.id
_entity.type
_entity.pdbx_description
1 polymer ?
#
loop_
_entity_poly.entity_id
_entity_poly.type
_entity_poly.pdbx_seq_one_letter_code
_entity_poly.pdbx_strand_id
1 'polypeptide(L)'
;MEIDGLNKQIRECKRCGLSQTRINAICGEGNLNAKIMLIAQAPGEKEDRAGKMFVGPSGKVLDELLKSAGIKRHEIYMTNLIKCMLPKYRKPKEDEVKACSYYLDEEIKLINPKIL
;
A
#
# COMPACT_ATOMS: atom_id res chain seq x y z
N MET A 1 11.62 14.70 1.97
CA MET A 1 11.54 13.51 2.84
C MET A 1 11.90 12.31 1.98
N GLU A 2 12.76 11.41 2.44
CA GLU A 2 13.08 10.19 1.67
C GLU A 2 12.06 9.09 1.97
N ILE A 3 11.95 8.10 1.08
CA ILE A 3 10.97 7.00 1.22
C ILE A 3 11.14 6.24 2.53
N ASP A 4 12.38 6.08 3.02
CA ASP A 4 12.65 5.38 4.28
C ASP A 4 12.12 6.16 5.49
N GLY A 5 12.21 7.49 5.44
CA GLY A 5 11.60 8.36 6.44
C GLY A 5 10.08 8.23 6.46
N LEU A 6 9.44 8.19 5.28
CA LEU A 6 8.00 7.98 5.15
C LEU A 6 7.59 6.59 5.66
N ASN A 7 8.33 5.55 5.29
CA ASN A 7 8.10 4.17 5.72
C ASN A 7 8.19 4.03 7.24
N LYS A 8 9.14 4.71 7.90
CA LYS A 8 9.22 4.75 9.36
C LYS A 8 7.95 5.35 9.98
N GLN A 9 7.50 6.50 9.44
CA GLN A 9 6.26 7.14 9.92
C GLN A 9 5.03 6.23 9.74
N ILE A 10 4.93 5.50 8.63
CA ILE A 10 3.82 4.56 8.38
C ILE A 10 3.82 3.44 9.43
N ARG A 11 4.98 2.82 9.68
CA ARG A 11 5.11 1.71 10.67
C ARG A 11 4.71 2.14 12.08
N GLU A 12 5.07 3.36 12.47
CA GLU A 12 4.82 3.91 13.82
C GLU A 12 3.46 4.62 13.93
N CYS A 13 2.70 4.78 12.85
CA CYS A 13 1.50 5.60 12.78
C CYS A 13 0.40 5.16 13.77
N LYS A 14 -0.16 6.10 14.54
CA LYS A 14 -1.31 5.88 15.44
C LYS A 14 -2.46 6.87 15.19
N ARG A 15 -2.57 7.42 13.96
CA ARG A 15 -3.51 8.50 13.62
C ARG A 15 -4.98 8.07 13.54
N CYS A 16 -5.29 6.77 13.55
CA CYS A 16 -6.66 6.24 13.58
C CYS A 16 -6.73 4.91 14.34
N GLY A 17 -7.94 4.44 14.65
CA GLY A 17 -8.17 3.23 15.45
C GLY A 17 -7.62 1.93 14.84
N LEU A 18 -7.36 1.89 13.52
CA LEU A 18 -6.79 0.70 12.86
C LEU A 18 -5.41 0.33 13.37
N SER A 19 -4.67 1.26 14.00
CA SER A 19 -3.37 0.95 14.61
C SER A 19 -3.47 0.00 15.80
N GLN A 20 -4.65 -0.17 16.38
CA GLN A 20 -4.86 -1.01 17.55
C GLN A 20 -5.06 -2.49 17.19
N THR A 21 -5.44 -2.77 15.94
CA THR A 21 -5.81 -4.13 15.50
C THR A 21 -4.89 -4.73 14.46
N ARG A 22 -4.06 -3.92 13.79
CA ARG A 22 -3.08 -4.40 12.80
C ARG A 22 -1.96 -5.19 13.47
N ILE A 23 -1.38 -6.15 12.76
CA ILE A 23 -0.08 -6.72 13.10
C ILE A 23 1.02 -5.87 12.48
N ASN A 24 0.90 -5.53 11.19
CA ASN A 24 1.85 -4.69 10.47
C ASN A 24 1.14 -3.56 9.72
N ALA A 25 1.70 -2.35 9.80
CA ALA A 25 1.37 -1.33 8.80
C ALA A 25 2.18 -1.62 7.52
N ILE A 26 1.50 -1.68 6.38
CA ILE A 26 2.09 -2.06 5.10
C ILE A 26 2.48 -0.80 4.34
N CYS A 27 3.78 -0.61 4.15
CA CYS A 27 4.34 0.45 3.32
C CYS A 27 4.21 0.08 1.84
N GLY A 28 4.25 1.08 0.95
CA GLY A 28 4.40 0.79 -0.48
C GLY A 28 5.74 0.12 -0.80
N GLU A 29 5.76 -0.68 -1.86
CA GLU A 29 6.93 -1.45 -2.31
C GLU A 29 7.09 -1.39 -3.84
N GLY A 30 8.32 -1.55 -4.33
CA GLY A 30 8.63 -1.60 -5.76
C GLY A 30 9.64 -0.54 -6.20
N ASN A 31 9.60 -0.17 -7.47
CA ASN A 31 10.56 0.75 -8.06
C ASN A 31 10.26 2.21 -7.67
N LEU A 32 11.23 2.88 -7.02
CA LEU A 32 11.08 4.27 -6.60
C LEU A 32 11.01 5.26 -7.77
N ASN A 33 11.41 4.83 -8.97
CA ASN A 33 11.35 5.61 -10.21
C ASN A 33 10.24 5.11 -11.16
N ALA A 34 9.30 4.31 -10.66
CA ALA A 34 8.24 3.71 -11.46
C ALA A 34 7.41 4.75 -12.21
N LYS A 35 7.03 4.42 -13.45
CA LYS A 35 6.10 5.25 -14.24
C LYS A 35 4.64 4.86 -14.02
N ILE A 36 4.41 3.68 -13.47
CA ILE A 36 3.09 3.17 -13.11
C ILE A 36 3.11 2.93 -11.61
N MET A 37 2.14 3.52 -10.92
CA MET A 37 1.85 3.25 -9.52
C MET A 37 0.52 2.50 -9.44
N LEU A 38 0.45 1.41 -8.70
CA LEU A 38 -0.78 0.68 -8.46
C LEU A 38 -1.26 0.94 -7.03
N ILE A 39 -2.48 1.44 -6.90
CA ILE A 39 -3.08 1.78 -5.60
C ILE A 39 -4.23 0.83 -5.29
N ALA A 40 -4.05 -0.03 -4.29
CA ALA A 40 -5.10 -0.87 -3.74
C ALA A 40 -5.80 -0.21 -2.54
N GLN A 41 -6.89 -0.79 -2.06
CA GLN A 41 -7.68 -0.22 -0.97
C GLN A 41 -6.98 -0.34 0.39
N ALA A 42 -6.65 -1.56 0.80
CA ALA A 42 -6.09 -1.87 2.11
C ALA A 42 -5.41 -3.25 2.10
N PRO A 43 -4.48 -3.51 3.05
CA PRO A 43 -3.95 -4.84 3.32
C PRO A 43 -5.03 -5.87 3.63
N GLY A 44 -4.85 -7.09 3.11
CA GLY A 44 -5.55 -8.26 3.59
C GLY A 44 -4.86 -8.89 4.81
N GLU A 45 -5.43 -9.99 5.28
CA GLU A 45 -4.92 -10.71 6.46
C GLU A 45 -3.54 -11.33 6.25
N LYS A 46 -3.25 -11.82 5.03
CA LYS A 46 -1.94 -12.40 4.73
C LYS A 46 -0.88 -11.32 4.64
N GLU A 47 -1.21 -10.16 4.06
CA GLU A 47 -0.36 -8.99 3.99
C GLU A 47 -0.06 -8.46 5.39
N ASP A 48 -1.08 -8.29 6.24
CA ASP A 48 -0.93 -7.82 7.63
C ASP A 48 -0.04 -8.75 8.46
N ARG A 49 -0.21 -10.07 8.34
CA ARG A 49 0.67 -11.04 9.03
C ARG A 49 2.10 -11.03 8.48
N ALA A 50 2.27 -10.94 7.16
CA ALA A 50 3.57 -11.07 6.52
C ALA A 50 4.38 -9.75 6.47
N GLY A 51 3.72 -8.59 6.63
CA GLY A 51 4.35 -7.29 6.49
C GLY A 51 4.73 -6.94 5.04
N LYS A 52 4.08 -7.55 4.03
CA LYS A 52 4.42 -7.41 2.60
C LYS A 52 3.16 -7.24 1.74
N MET A 53 3.28 -6.57 0.59
CA MET A 53 2.13 -6.38 -0.29
C MET A 53 1.86 -7.59 -1.19
N PHE A 54 0.59 -7.78 -1.54
CA PHE A 54 0.14 -8.73 -2.56
C PHE A 54 0.74 -10.13 -2.39
N VAL A 55 0.69 -10.66 -1.16
CA VAL A 55 1.11 -12.04 -0.83
C VAL A 55 -0.09 -12.99 -0.74
N GLY A 56 -1.31 -12.45 -0.73
CA GLY A 56 -2.56 -13.19 -0.75
C GLY A 56 -3.03 -13.59 -2.15
N PRO A 57 -4.25 -14.14 -2.27
CA PRO A 57 -4.83 -14.59 -3.54
C PRO A 57 -4.88 -13.49 -4.61
N SER A 58 -5.22 -12.27 -4.21
CA SER A 58 -5.24 -11.12 -5.13
C SER A 58 -3.86 -10.78 -5.71
N GLY A 59 -2.79 -11.10 -4.98
CA GLY A 59 -1.42 -10.95 -5.50
C GLY A 59 -1.12 -11.88 -6.66
N LYS A 60 -1.62 -13.12 -6.62
CA LYS A 60 -1.47 -14.07 -7.73
C LYS A 60 -2.20 -13.59 -8.98
N VAL A 61 -3.43 -13.09 -8.81
CA VAL A 61 -4.22 -12.51 -9.91
C VAL A 61 -3.51 -11.29 -10.48
N LEU A 62 -2.96 -10.42 -9.63
CA LEU A 62 -2.17 -9.28 -10.08
C LEU A 62 -0.95 -9.73 -10.89
N ASP A 63 -0.20 -10.73 -10.43
CA ASP A 63 0.97 -11.25 -11.13
C ASP A 63 0.60 -11.80 -12.52
N GLU A 64 -0.53 -12.49 -12.65
CA GLU A 64 -1.05 -12.98 -13.94
C GLU A 64 -1.42 -11.84 -14.89
N LEU A 65 -2.08 -10.79 -14.38
CA LEU A 65 -2.46 -9.61 -15.16
C LEU A 65 -1.24 -8.78 -15.60
N LEU A 66 -0.25 -8.60 -14.72
CA LEU A 66 0.99 -7.93 -15.07
C LEU A 66 1.74 -8.71 -16.15
N LYS A 67 1.80 -10.04 -16.02
CA LYS A 67 2.42 -10.92 -17.01
C LYS A 67 1.72 -10.83 -18.37
N SER A 68 0.38 -10.84 -18.41
CA SER A 68 -0.36 -10.73 -19.68
C SER A 68 -0.21 -9.36 -20.33
N ALA A 69 -0.02 -8.31 -19.53
CA ALA A 69 0.29 -6.96 -20.00
C ALA A 69 1.77 -6.75 -20.37
N GLY A 70 2.65 -7.75 -20.14
CA GLY A 70 4.09 -7.63 -20.38
C GLY A 70 4.83 -6.70 -19.42
N ILE A 71 4.25 -6.42 -18.24
CA ILE A 71 4.80 -5.53 -17.21
C ILE A 71 5.45 -6.40 -16.13
N LYS A 72 6.69 -6.09 -15.73
CA LYS A 72 7.32 -6.80 -14.62
C LYS A 72 6.96 -6.13 -13.30
N ARG A 73 6.66 -6.93 -12.28
CA ARG A 73 6.27 -6.42 -10.95
C ARG A 73 7.32 -5.50 -10.30
N HIS A 74 8.60 -5.69 -10.60
CA HIS A 74 9.67 -4.81 -10.10
C HIS A 74 9.79 -3.48 -10.86
N GLU A 75 9.06 -3.27 -11.96
CA GLU A 75 9.08 -2.02 -12.72
C GLU A 75 8.06 -1.00 -12.20
N ILE A 76 7.07 -1.46 -11.44
CA ILE A 76 5.99 -0.65 -10.87
C ILE A 76 6.24 -0.34 -9.39
N TYR A 77 5.52 0.66 -8.89
CA TYR A 77 5.40 0.90 -7.46
C TYR A 77 3.98 0.53 -7.02
N MET A 78 3.85 -0.24 -5.95
CA MET A 78 2.55 -0.70 -5.44
C MET A 78 2.33 -0.14 -4.05
N THR A 79 1.10 0.27 -3.75
CA THR A 79 0.75 0.79 -2.43
C THR A 79 -0.74 0.58 -2.12
N ASN A 80 -1.13 0.92 -0.90
CA ASN A 80 -2.53 0.96 -0.47
C ASN A 80 -2.94 2.37 -0.04
N LEU A 81 -4.21 2.73 -0.26
CA LEU A 81 -4.85 3.92 0.31
C LEU A 81 -4.83 3.88 1.84
N ILE A 82 -5.20 2.75 2.43
CA ILE A 82 -5.13 2.51 3.88
C ILE A 82 -3.95 1.58 4.16
N LYS A 83 -3.04 1.96 5.06
CA LYS A 83 -1.82 1.19 5.36
C LYS A 83 -2.04 0.04 6.36
N CYS A 84 -3.25 -0.15 6.86
CA CYS A 84 -3.59 -1.13 7.90
C CYS A 84 -4.75 -2.02 7.45
N MET A 85 -4.80 -3.27 7.90
CA MET A 85 -5.93 -4.15 7.59
C MET A 85 -7.25 -3.61 8.14
N LEU A 86 -8.31 -3.69 7.33
CA LEU A 86 -9.66 -3.28 7.71
C LEU A 86 -10.37 -4.42 8.47
N PRO A 87 -10.94 -4.18 9.67
CA PRO A 87 -11.66 -5.19 10.43
C PRO A 87 -12.81 -5.80 9.64
N LYS A 88 -12.90 -7.14 9.63
CA LYS A 88 -13.94 -7.88 8.88
C LYS A 88 -13.98 -7.54 7.38
N TYR A 89 -12.88 -7.08 6.79
CA TYR A 89 -12.77 -6.76 5.36
C TYR A 89 -13.81 -5.72 4.86
N ARG A 90 -14.29 -4.86 5.76
CA ARG A 90 -15.22 -3.79 5.41
C ARG A 90 -14.53 -2.72 4.56
N LYS A 91 -15.33 -1.83 3.96
CA LYS A 91 -14.81 -0.59 3.36
C LYS A 91 -14.21 0.35 4.42
N PRO A 92 -13.20 1.16 4.07
CA PRO A 92 -12.64 2.14 4.99
C PRO A 92 -13.66 3.22 5.33
N LYS A 93 -13.62 3.70 6.57
CA LYS A 93 -14.41 4.84 7.01
C LYS A 93 -13.76 6.14 6.54
N GLU A 94 -14.54 7.21 6.50
CA GLU A 94 -14.06 8.51 6.04
C GLU A 94 -12.93 9.08 6.91
N ASP A 95 -12.99 8.89 8.23
CA ASP A 95 -11.94 9.28 9.16
C ASP A 95 -10.63 8.48 8.95
N GLU A 96 -10.74 7.19 8.62
CA GLU A 96 -9.59 6.34 8.28
C GLU A 96 -8.93 6.79 6.98
N VAL A 97 -9.74 7.12 5.96
CA VAL A 97 -9.25 7.68 4.69
C VAL A 97 -8.56 9.03 4.93
N LYS A 98 -9.21 9.94 5.67
CA LYS A 98 -8.62 11.25 6.01
C LYS A 98 -7.30 11.10 6.77
N ALA A 99 -7.21 10.17 7.72
CA ALA A 99 -5.99 9.94 8.49
C ALA A 99 -4.84 9.33 7.67
N CYS A 100 -5.15 8.48 6.69
CA CYS A 100 -4.15 7.71 5.93
C CYS A 100 -3.74 8.36 4.60
N SER A 101 -4.62 9.14 3.98
CA SER A 101 -4.42 9.77 2.65
C SER A 101 -3.12 10.55 2.55
N TYR A 102 -2.70 11.25 3.61
CA TYR A 102 -1.40 11.93 3.68
C TYR A 102 -0.23 11.04 3.22
N TYR A 103 -0.20 9.76 3.62
CA TYR A 103 0.90 8.87 3.23
C TYR A 103 0.87 8.53 1.75
N LEU A 104 -0.32 8.33 1.19
CA LEU A 104 -0.47 8.09 -0.25
C LEU A 104 -0.04 9.32 -1.06
N ASP A 105 -0.44 10.51 -0.62
CA ASP A 105 -0.05 11.76 -1.28
C ASP A 105 1.47 11.96 -1.27
N GLU A 106 2.13 11.66 -0.16
CA GLU A 106 3.59 11.72 -0.07
C GLU A 106 4.27 10.64 -0.92
N GLU A 107 3.76 9.41 -0.98
CA GLU A 107 4.26 8.39 -1.90
C GLU A 107 4.11 8.85 -3.36
N ILE A 108 2.96 9.39 -3.76
CA ILE A 108 2.73 9.89 -5.14
C ILE A 108 3.74 11.01 -5.47
N LYS A 109 3.98 11.94 -4.55
CA LYS A 109 4.97 13.02 -4.74
C LYS A 109 6.39 12.50 -4.90
N LEU A 110 6.77 11.49 -4.10
CA LEU A 110 8.12 10.93 -4.12
C LEU A 110 8.40 10.09 -5.36
N ILE A 111 7.43 9.27 -5.76
CA ILE A 111 7.55 8.38 -6.92
C ILE A 111 7.37 9.15 -8.23
N ASN A 112 6.52 10.18 -8.21
CA ASN A 112 6.14 10.99 -9.37
C ASN A 112 5.77 10.11 -10.60
N PRO A 113 4.78 9.21 -10.45
CA PRO A 113 4.37 8.30 -11.51
C PRO A 113 3.64 9.05 -12.62
N LYS A 114 3.60 8.46 -13.82
CA LYS A 114 2.84 9.00 -14.96
C LYS A 114 1.39 8.47 -14.99
N ILE A 115 1.15 7.31 -14.37
CA ILE A 115 -0.13 6.59 -14.36
C ILE A 115 -0.37 6.07 -12.95
N LEU A 116 -1.61 6.21 -12.45
CA LEU A 116 -2.12 5.68 -11.19
C LEU A 116 -3.22 4.63 -11.43
#